data_AF-A0A847J8P3-F1
#
_entry.id   AF-A0A847J8P3-F1
#
_cell.length_a   1.000
_cell.length_b   1.000
_cell.length_c   1.000
_cell.angle_alpha   90.00
_cell.angle_beta   90.00
_cell.angle_gamma   90.00
#
_symmetry.space_group_name_H-M   'P 1'
#
loop_
_entity.id
_entity.type
_entity.pdbx_description
1 polymer ?
#
loop_
_entity_poly.entity_id
_entity_poly.type
_entity_poly.pdbx_seq_one_letter_code
_entity_poly.pdbx_strand_id
1 'polypeptide(L)'
;IAGADANPYLVLAAIFAGMLEGLEREINPPPVIVRNAYDEPAQRLPDAMDDAVRSFERSDFIRRALGVEYRSLFAHLKKAEVAAFRDEITPLERATYL
;
A
#
# COMPACT_ATOMS: atom_id res chain seq x y z
N ILE A 1 1.89 3.13 6.50
CA ILE A 1 2.21 4.57 6.43
C ILE A 1 1.25 5.24 5.46
N ALA A 2 0.89 6.50 5.66
CA ALA A 2 -0.05 7.21 4.80
C ALA A 2 0.56 8.55 4.36
N GLY A 3 0.43 8.88 3.07
CA GLY A 3 0.76 10.20 2.54
C GLY A 3 -0.34 11.21 2.82
N ALA A 4 -0.08 12.50 2.53
CA ALA A 4 -1.05 13.58 2.71
C ALA A 4 -2.26 13.47 1.77
N ASP A 5 -2.11 12.72 0.68
CA ASP A 5 -3.13 12.41 -0.33
C ASP A 5 -4.06 11.25 0.06
N ALA A 6 -3.74 10.52 1.14
CA ALA A 6 -4.52 9.37 1.56
C ALA A 6 -5.86 9.80 2.19
N ASN A 7 -6.93 9.06 1.88
CA ASN A 7 -8.23 9.28 2.51
C ASN A 7 -8.14 8.95 4.03
N PRO A 8 -8.36 9.92 4.93
CA PRO A 8 -8.12 9.74 6.36
C PRO A 8 -9.03 8.68 6.98
N TYR A 9 -10.26 8.51 6.48
CA TYR A 9 -11.18 7.50 6.98
C TYR A 9 -10.71 6.08 6.65
N LEU A 10 -10.22 5.86 5.43
CA LEU A 10 -9.70 4.55 5.01
C LEU A 10 -8.40 4.21 5.75
N VAL A 11 -7.55 5.21 5.96
CA VAL A 11 -6.31 5.05 6.74
C VAL A 11 -6.64 4.62 8.18
N LEU A 12 -7.55 5.33 8.85
CA LEU A 12 -7.95 4.99 10.22
C LEU A 12 -8.62 3.62 10.30
N ALA A 13 -9.51 3.30 9.36
CA ALA A 13 -10.15 1.99 9.30
C ALA A 13 -9.12 0.85 9.16
N ALA A 14 -8.13 1.00 8.27
CA ALA A 14 -7.09 0.00 8.07
C ALA A 14 -6.17 -0.14 9.30
N ILE A 15 -5.82 0.98 9.96
CA ILE A 15 -5.00 0.96 11.20
C ILE A 15 -5.76 0.23 12.30
N PHE A 16 -7.01 0.61 12.57
CA PHE A 16 -7.80 -0.01 13.62
C PHE A 16 -8.09 -1.49 13.34
N ALA A 17 -8.37 -1.86 12.09
CA ALA A 17 -8.53 -3.26 11.72
C ALA A 17 -7.23 -4.06 11.95
N GLY A 18 -6.06 -3.49 11.66
CA GLY A 18 -4.77 -4.13 11.93
C GLY A 18 -4.50 -4.30 13.42
N MET A 19 -4.79 -3.27 14.22
CA MET A 19 -4.67 -3.33 15.67
C MET A 19 -5.61 -4.39 16.27
N LEU A 20 -6.87 -4.40 15.83
CA LEU A 20 -7.87 -5.37 16.28
C LEU A 20 -7.45 -6.80 15.92
N GLU A 21 -7.03 -7.05 14.67
CA GLU A 21 -6.57 -8.38 14.25
C GLU A 21 -5.34 -8.83 15.05
N GLY A 22 -4.43 -7.91 15.38
CA GLY A 22 -3.28 -8.20 16.23
C GLY A 22 -3.67 -8.58 17.66
N LEU A 23 -4.63 -7.86 18.26
CA LEU A 23 -5.15 -8.15 19.61
C LEU A 23 -5.92 -9.47 19.65
N GLU A 24 -6.83 -9.71 18.71
CA GLU A 24 -7.65 -10.93 18.65
C GLU A 24 -6.83 -12.20 18.43
N ARG A 25 -5.68 -12.07 17.75
CA ARG A 25 -4.81 -13.21 17.40
C ARG A 25 -3.54 -13.27 18.23
N GLU A 26 -3.40 -12.40 19.23
CA GLU A 26 -2.23 -12.33 20.11
C GLU A 26 -0.90 -12.25 19.33
N ILE A 27 -0.89 -11.49 18.23
CA ILE A 27 0.29 -11.37 17.36
C ILE A 27 1.33 -10.49 18.04
N ASN A 28 2.48 -11.07 18.35
CA ASN A 28 3.61 -10.31 18.87
C ASN A 28 4.34 -9.58 17.73
N PRO A 29 4.62 -8.27 17.88
CA PRO A 29 5.46 -7.56 16.93
C PRO A 29 6.90 -8.11 16.95
N PRO A 30 7.65 -7.97 15.85
CA PRO A 30 9.07 -8.31 15.85
C PRO A 30 9.84 -7.44 16.86
N PRO A 31 11.04 -7.88 17.29
CA PRO A 31 11.90 -7.07 18.15
C PRO A 31 12.17 -5.69 17.58
N VAL A 32 12.29 -4.69 18.47
CA VAL A 32 12.59 -3.32 18.08
C VAL A 32 13.95 -3.23 17.39
N ILE A 33 13.99 -2.54 16.26
CA ILE A 33 15.23 -2.17 15.57
C ILE A 33 15.59 -0.76 16.03
N VAL A 34 16.70 -0.64 16.77
CA VAL A 34 17.16 0.64 17.37
C VAL A 34 18.25 1.32 16.53
N ARG A 35 18.68 0.66 15.45
CA ARG A 35 19.71 1.12 14.53
C ARG A 35 19.11 1.92 13.37
N ASN A 36 19.97 2.47 12.54
CA ASN A 36 19.55 3.19 11.34
C ASN A 36 18.82 2.25 10.37
N ALA A 37 17.55 2.55 10.07
CA ALA A 37 16.73 1.74 9.17
C ALA A 37 17.26 1.65 7.73
N TYR A 38 18.11 2.59 7.30
CA TYR A 38 18.76 2.53 5.99
C TYR A 38 19.87 1.46 5.90
N ASP A 39 20.44 1.08 7.04
CA ASP A 39 21.57 0.15 7.13
C ASP A 39 21.13 -1.28 7.50
N GLU A 40 19.84 -1.48 7.81
CA GLU A 40 19.30 -2.75 8.29
C GLU A 40 18.49 -3.46 7.19
N PRO A 41 18.75 -4.76 6.94
CA PRO A 41 17.96 -5.54 6.00
C PRO A 41 16.57 -5.82 6.59
N ALA A 42 15.57 -5.07 6.15
CA ALA A 42 14.17 -5.24 6.53
C ALA A 42 13.30 -5.57 5.32
N GLN A 43 12.12 -6.16 5.58
CA GLN A 43 11.11 -6.33 4.53
C GLN A 43 10.75 -4.95 3.96
N ARG A 44 10.94 -4.80 2.64
CA ARG A 44 10.67 -3.55 1.94
C ARG A 44 9.17 -3.42 1.67
N LEU A 45 8.67 -2.19 1.81
CA LEU A 45 7.36 -1.84 1.30
C LEU A 45 7.42 -1.80 -0.25
N PRO A 46 6.28 -1.98 -0.92
CA PRO A 46 6.18 -1.70 -2.35
C PRO A 46 6.70 -0.30 -2.66
N ASP A 47 7.61 -0.21 -3.63
CA ASP A 47 8.22 1.04 -4.11
C ASP A 47 7.53 1.59 -5.37
N ALA A 48 6.74 0.76 -6.05
CA ALA A 48 5.86 1.16 -7.14
C ALA A 48 4.37 1.03 -6.77
N MET A 49 3.56 1.95 -7.29
CA MET A 49 2.11 1.98 -7.01
C MET A 49 1.41 0.71 -7.47
N ASP A 50 1.77 0.15 -8.61
CA ASP A 50 1.16 -1.09 -9.09
C ASP A 50 1.57 -2.34 -8.30
N ASP A 51 2.74 -2.36 -7.65
CA ASP A 51 3.05 -3.41 -6.66
C ASP A 51 2.18 -3.27 -5.40
N ALA A 52 1.96 -2.04 -4.93
CA ALA A 52 1.06 -1.78 -3.82
C ALA A 52 -0.39 -2.21 -4.15
N VAL A 53 -0.87 -1.90 -5.36
CA VAL A 53 -2.22 -2.28 -5.81
C VAL A 53 -2.35 -3.79 -5.98
N ARG A 54 -1.34 -4.48 -6.52
CA ARG A 54 -1.30 -5.95 -6.61
C ARG A 54 -1.34 -6.60 -5.21
N SER A 55 -0.59 -6.05 -4.26
CA SER A 55 -0.60 -6.50 -2.86
C SER A 55 -1.98 -6.30 -2.23
N PHE A 56 -2.58 -5.12 -2.41
CA PHE A 56 -3.90 -4.79 -1.89
C PHE A 56 -5.00 -5.73 -2.43
N GLU A 57 -5.02 -5.98 -3.75
CA GLU A 57 -5.98 -6.86 -4.41
C GLU A 57 -5.94 -8.30 -3.87
N ARG A 58 -4.73 -8.80 -3.59
CA ARG A 58 -4.50 -10.17 -3.09
C ARG A 58 -4.56 -10.27 -1.57
N SER A 59 -4.73 -9.14 -0.87
CA SER A 59 -4.68 -9.12 0.59
C SER A 59 -5.94 -9.72 1.20
N ASP A 60 -5.76 -10.80 1.97
CA ASP A 60 -6.79 -11.37 2.82
C ASP A 60 -7.10 -10.48 4.03
N PHE A 61 -6.12 -9.72 4.51
CA PHE A 61 -6.33 -8.74 5.56
C PHE A 61 -7.31 -7.65 5.10
N ILE A 62 -7.06 -7.04 3.93
CA ILE A 62 -7.96 -6.00 3.40
C ILE A 62 -9.34 -6.57 3.10
N ARG A 63 -9.44 -7.82 2.61
CA ARG A 63 -10.71 -8.51 2.39
C ARG A 63 -11.54 -8.58 3.67
N ARG A 64 -10.91 -8.89 4.81
CA ARG A 64 -11.59 -8.92 6.12
C ARG A 64 -11.88 -7.52 6.65
N ALA A 65 -10.94 -6.60 6.52
CA ALA A 65 -11.02 -5.27 7.11
C ALA A 65 -12.05 -4.36 6.42
N LEU A 66 -12.13 -4.40 5.09
CA LEU A 66 -12.95 -3.48 4.28
C LEU A 66 -14.02 -4.18 3.44
N GLY A 67 -14.05 -5.51 3.42
CA GLY A 67 -14.98 -6.30 2.62
C GLY A 67 -14.45 -6.64 1.21
N VAL A 68 -15.04 -7.67 0.60
CA VAL A 68 -14.59 -8.20 -0.69
C VAL A 68 -14.91 -7.25 -1.84
N GLU A 69 -16.09 -6.61 -1.80
CA GLU A 69 -16.56 -5.67 -2.80
C GLU A 69 -15.68 -4.43 -2.84
N TYR A 70 -15.39 -3.85 -1.68
CA TYR A 70 -14.54 -2.66 -1.58
C TYR A 70 -13.12 -2.95 -2.05
N ARG A 71 -12.52 -4.07 -1.60
CA ARG A 71 -11.18 -4.48 -2.05
C ARG A 71 -11.10 -4.58 -3.57
N SER A 72 -12.10 -5.23 -4.17
CA SER A 72 -12.17 -5.43 -5.62
C SER A 72 -12.33 -4.09 -6.36
N LEU A 73 -13.31 -3.27 -5.97
CA LEU A 73 -13.59 -1.99 -6.58
C LEU A 73 -12.38 -1.05 -6.51
N PHE A 74 -11.80 -0.89 -5.33
CA PHE A 74 -10.67 0.01 -5.11
C PHE A 74 -9.43 -0.43 -5.90
N ALA A 75 -9.16 -1.74 -5.95
CA ALA A 75 -8.07 -2.29 -6.75
C ALA A 75 -8.26 -2.00 -8.25
N HIS A 76 -9.46 -2.20 -8.79
CA HIS A 76 -9.76 -1.89 -10.19
C HIS A 76 -9.59 -0.40 -10.51
N LEU A 77 -10.09 0.48 -9.65
CA LEU A 77 -9.93 1.93 -9.83
C LEU A 77 -8.45 2.33 -9.85
N LYS A 78 -7.66 1.86 -8.87
CA LYS A 78 -6.23 2.20 -8.82
C LYS A 78 -5.42 1.59 -9.97
N LYS A 79 -5.79 0.41 -10.48
CA LYS A 79 -5.18 -0.13 -11.71
C LYS A 79 -5.44 0.76 -12.92
N ALA A 80 -6.67 1.25 -13.07
CA ALA A 80 -7.02 2.14 -14.17
C ALA A 80 -6.26 3.48 -14.08
N GLU A 81 -6.14 4.06 -12.87
CA GLU A 81 -5.33 5.26 -12.64
C GLU A 81 -3.85 5.01 -13.01
N VAL A 82 -3.25 3.92 -12.52
CA VAL A 82 -1.84 3.60 -12.83
C VAL A 82 -1.63 3.40 -14.33
N ALA A 83 -2.56 2.75 -15.04
CA ALA A 83 -2.48 2.59 -16.48
C ALA A 83 -2.51 3.96 -17.18
N ALA A 84 -3.44 4.83 -16.81
CA ALA A 84 -3.53 6.17 -17.37
C ALA A 84 -2.25 7.01 -17.12
N PHE A 85 -1.66 6.90 -15.93
CA PHE A 85 -0.38 7.58 -15.64
C PHE A 85 0.79 7.06 -16.48
N ARG A 86 0.80 5.77 -16.83
CA ARG A 86 1.86 5.15 -17.62
C ARG A 86 1.80 5.45 -19.10
N ASP A 87 0.62 5.79 -19.60
CA ASP A 87 0.43 6.15 -21.01
C ASP A 87 0.93 7.58 -21.31
N GLU A 88 1.23 8.38 -20.29
CA GLU A 88 1.76 9.74 -20.44
C GLU A 88 3.28 9.73 -20.63
N ILE A 89 3.76 10.35 -21.72
CA ILE A 89 5.19 10.57 -21.94
C ILE A 89 5.62 11.83 -21.20
N THR A 90 6.46 11.68 -20.19
CA THR A 90 6.89 12.81 -19.38
C THR A 90 7.86 13.74 -20.12
N PRO A 91 7.91 15.04 -19.78
CA PRO A 91 8.91 15.96 -20.32
C PRO A 91 10.36 15.48 -20.10
N LEU A 92 10.62 14.77 -18.99
CA LEU A 92 11.93 14.20 -18.69
C LEU A 92 12.32 13.12 -19.70
N GLU A 93 11.41 12.19 -20.02
CA GLU A 93 11.65 11.17 -21.04
C GLU A 93 11.89 11.81 -22.41
N ARG A 94 11.09 12.83 -22.77
CA ARG A 94 11.31 13.57 -24.02
C ARG A 94 12.70 14.20 -24.07
N ALA A 95 13.14 14.90 -23.02
CA ALA A 95 14.44 15.55 -22.97
C ALA A 95 15.63 14.59 -22.88
N THR A 96 15.40 13.33 -22.49
CA THR A 96 16.45 12.31 -22.37
C THR A 96 16.70 11.59 -23.70
N TYR A 97 15.65 11.38 -24.49
CA TYR A 97 15.70 10.55 -25.69
C TYR A 97 15.54 11.31 -27.03
N LEU A 98 15.14 12.59 -27.03
CA LEU A 98 15.04 13.47 -28.21
C LEU A 98 15.98 14.67 -28.09
#